data_AF-A0A8B8JLX8-F1
#
_entry.id   AF-A0A8B8JLX8-F1
#
_cell.length_a   1.000
_cell.length_b   1.000
_cell.length_c   1.000
_cell.angle_alpha   90.00
_cell.angle_beta   90.00
_cell.angle_gamma   90.00
#
_symmetry.space_group_name_H-M   'P 1'
#
loop_
_entity.id
_entity.type
_entity.pdbx_description
1 polymer ?
#
loop_
_entity_poly.entity_id
_entity_poly.type
_entity_poly.pdbx_seq_one_letter_code
_entity_poly.pdbx_strand_id
1 'polypeptide(L)'
;MSMYGRDPWGGPLEIHATDSATDDERSRNLQEVDRAALDETQQSWLLGAGEQKKKKKKYVDLGCIIVSRKIFLWTLGTIAVCAFLAGFITLIVKTVPRHHHKQPPPDNYTLALHKALLFFNAQKSGKLPRHNNVSWRGNSCLQDGKAGGTSSFIKDLVGGYYDAGDAIKFNFPASFAITMLSWSVIEYSAKYEAAGELAHVKEIIKWGTDYFLKTFNNTADTINSIAAQVGSGDTSGGSTTPNDHYCWMRPEDIDYDRPVTECQSCSDLAAEMAAALAAASIVFKDNKAYSQKLVHGATTLYKFSRWQRGRYSAGGREASIFYNSTSYWDEFVWGGAWMYFATGNSSYLKLATTPGLAKHAGAFWGGPDYGVLSWDNKLTGAQVLLSRLRLFLSPGYPYEEILRTFHNQTGIIMCSYLPMFTSFNRTRGGLIQLNHGRPQPLQYVVNAAFLAALYSDYLDAADTPGWYCGPNFFSTDIDYILGKNPRKMSYVVGFGNHYPKHVHHRGASIPKNKVKYNCKGGWKWRDTSKPNPHTIVGAMVAGPDKHDGFHDVRTNYNYTEPTLAGNAGLVAALVALSGDKSTGIDKNTLFSAVPPMFPTPPPPPAPWKP
;
A
#
# COMPACT_ATOMS: atom_id res chain seq x y z
N MET A 1 -53.19 7.58 -26.73
CA MET A 1 -52.45 8.81 -26.36
C MET A 1 -50.99 8.42 -26.21
N SER A 2 -50.22 8.37 -27.30
CA SER A 2 -49.47 9.47 -27.95
C SER A 2 -48.49 10.19 -27.02
N MET A 3 -47.18 9.95 -27.29
CA MET A 3 -45.96 10.80 -27.21
C MET A 3 -45.71 11.62 -25.92
N TYR A 4 -44.48 11.77 -25.40
CA TYR A 4 -43.29 12.31 -26.10
C TYR A 4 -41.97 11.85 -25.48
N GLY A 5 -41.04 11.42 -26.34
CA GLY A 5 -39.60 11.48 -26.10
C GLY A 5 -39.07 12.88 -26.45
N ARG A 6 -38.00 13.31 -25.77
CA ARG A 6 -37.28 14.57 -26.00
C ARG A 6 -35.94 14.26 -26.67
N ASP A 7 -35.77 14.74 -27.89
CA ASP A 7 -34.47 15.00 -28.52
C ASP A 7 -33.95 16.38 -28.08
N PRO A 8 -32.64 16.56 -27.83
CA PRO A 8 -32.08 17.86 -27.49
C PRO A 8 -31.03 18.34 -28.50
N TRP A 9 -31.38 18.59 -29.76
CA TRP A 9 -30.55 19.41 -30.65
C TRP A 9 -31.41 20.20 -31.64
N GLY A 10 -31.53 21.51 -31.41
CA GLY A 10 -32.20 22.45 -32.30
C GLY A 10 -31.52 23.81 -32.25
N GLY A 11 -31.10 24.30 -33.41
CA GLY A 11 -30.63 25.67 -33.68
C GLY A 11 -30.10 25.80 -35.11
N PRO A 12 -30.35 26.91 -35.83
CA PRO A 12 -30.91 26.85 -37.18
C PRO A 12 -29.98 27.30 -38.33
N LEU A 13 -30.41 26.94 -39.54
CA LEU A 13 -29.97 27.42 -40.85
C LEU A 13 -30.46 28.85 -41.12
N GLU A 14 -29.58 29.72 -41.63
CA GLU A 14 -29.96 30.85 -42.49
C GLU A 14 -29.23 30.75 -43.83
N ILE A 15 -30.01 30.92 -44.89
CA ILE A 15 -29.62 30.95 -46.30
C ILE A 15 -29.72 32.40 -46.76
N HIS A 16 -28.72 32.90 -47.47
CA HIS A 16 -28.93 33.94 -48.48
C HIS A 16 -28.32 33.48 -49.80
N ALA A 17 -29.21 33.30 -50.78
CA ALA A 17 -28.93 33.13 -52.19
C ALA A 17 -28.97 34.49 -52.89
N THR A 18 -28.22 34.60 -54.00
CA THR A 18 -28.54 35.22 -55.32
C THR A 18 -27.20 35.45 -56.04
N ASP A 19 -26.87 34.67 -57.07
CA ASP A 19 -27.04 34.97 -58.51
C ASP A 19 -25.68 35.47 -59.08
N SER A 20 -25.18 35.10 -60.27
CA SER A 20 -25.77 34.52 -61.48
C SER A 20 -24.66 34.10 -62.46
N ALA A 21 -24.99 33.12 -63.32
CA ALA A 21 -24.54 32.94 -64.72
C ALA A 21 -23.08 32.48 -64.99
N THR A 22 -22.77 31.54 -65.90
CA THR A 22 -23.54 30.69 -66.85
C THR A 22 -22.59 29.59 -67.35
N ASP A 23 -23.11 28.36 -67.37
CA ASP A 23 -22.92 27.23 -68.30
C ASP A 23 -22.05 27.42 -69.57
N ASP A 24 -21.22 26.40 -69.91
CA ASP A 24 -21.57 25.51 -71.02
C ASP A 24 -20.77 24.18 -71.09
N GLU A 25 -21.52 23.15 -71.51
CA GLU A 25 -21.32 21.73 -71.87
C GLU A 25 -19.89 21.12 -72.03
N ARG A 26 -19.56 19.93 -71.50
CA ARG A 26 -20.11 18.55 -71.58
C ARG A 26 -19.87 17.82 -72.92
N SER A 27 -18.82 16.99 -73.01
CA SER A 27 -18.92 15.69 -73.71
C SER A 27 -17.76 14.71 -73.45
N ARG A 28 -18.14 13.55 -72.86
CA ARG A 28 -17.79 12.15 -73.25
C ARG A 28 -16.31 11.70 -73.14
N ASN A 29 -16.00 10.85 -72.15
CA ASN A 29 -16.06 9.36 -72.19
C ASN A 29 -14.79 8.77 -72.84
N LEU A 30 -14.21 7.63 -72.47
CA LEU A 30 -14.38 6.57 -71.46
C LEU A 30 -13.16 5.65 -71.72
N GLN A 31 -12.71 4.90 -70.71
CA GLN A 31 -12.05 3.58 -70.82
C GLN A 31 -10.94 3.39 -71.86
N GLU A 32 -9.70 3.17 -71.38
CA GLU A 32 -8.82 2.04 -71.79
C GLU A 32 -7.45 2.23 -71.14
N VAL A 33 -7.23 1.58 -70.00
CA VAL A 33 -5.88 1.36 -69.46
C VAL A 33 -5.76 -0.13 -69.22
N ASP A 34 -5.49 -0.87 -70.29
CA ASP A 34 -4.79 -2.15 -70.23
C ASP A 34 -4.37 -2.58 -71.64
N ARG A 35 -3.07 -2.89 -71.78
CA ARG A 35 -2.35 -3.60 -72.88
C ARG A 35 -1.73 -2.75 -74.01
N ALA A 36 -0.55 -3.24 -74.42
CA ALA A 36 0.36 -2.81 -75.50
C ALA A 36 1.30 -1.65 -75.12
N ALA A 37 2.62 -1.69 -75.32
CA ALA A 37 3.47 -2.49 -76.21
C ALA A 37 4.89 -2.58 -75.58
N LEU A 38 5.43 -3.78 -75.31
CA LEU A 38 6.36 -4.48 -76.20
C LEU A 38 6.18 -4.17 -77.69
N ASP A 39 7.06 -3.34 -78.26
CA ASP A 39 7.89 -3.60 -79.45
C ASP A 39 8.40 -2.27 -79.99
N GLU A 40 9.71 -2.04 -79.93
CA GLU A 40 10.46 -1.35 -81.01
C GLU A 40 11.97 -1.47 -80.73
N THR A 41 12.47 -2.67 -80.96
CA THR A 41 13.83 -2.87 -81.45
C THR A 41 13.84 -2.74 -82.97
N GLN A 42 14.82 -1.98 -83.48
CA GLN A 42 15.43 -2.01 -84.82
C GLN A 42 15.25 -0.74 -85.68
N GLN A 43 16.42 -0.32 -86.22
CA GLN A 43 16.69 0.69 -87.25
C GLN A 43 16.80 2.14 -86.73
N SER A 44 17.91 2.85 -86.89
CA SER A 44 18.98 2.75 -87.88
C SER A 44 20.32 3.26 -87.36
N TRP A 45 21.37 2.56 -87.77
CA TRP A 45 22.68 3.14 -88.02
C TRP A 45 22.62 3.88 -89.36
N LEU A 46 23.17 5.11 -89.45
CA LEU A 46 24.07 5.61 -90.53
C LEU A 46 24.19 7.15 -90.54
N LEU A 47 25.44 7.63 -90.41
CA LEU A 47 26.01 8.94 -90.83
C LEU A 47 25.60 10.17 -89.97
N GLY A 48 26.45 10.88 -89.19
CA GLY A 48 27.80 11.43 -89.43
C GLY A 48 27.67 12.83 -90.08
N ALA A 49 28.24 13.97 -89.66
CA ALA A 49 29.10 14.42 -88.56
C ALA A 49 28.88 15.96 -88.38
N GLY A 50 29.07 16.52 -87.18
CA GLY A 50 29.03 17.96 -86.93
C GLY A 50 29.76 18.33 -85.63
N GLU A 51 30.72 19.24 -85.72
CA GLU A 51 31.85 19.49 -84.81
C GLU A 51 31.58 19.80 -83.32
N GLN A 52 32.61 19.47 -82.53
CA GLN A 52 32.71 19.60 -81.07
C GLN A 52 32.87 21.05 -80.56
N LYS A 53 32.24 21.34 -79.41
CA LYS A 53 32.83 22.20 -78.36
C LYS A 53 32.84 21.47 -77.02
N LYS A 54 33.99 20.85 -76.68
CA LYS A 54 34.27 20.21 -75.39
C LYS A 54 34.25 21.23 -74.25
N LYS A 55 33.21 21.23 -73.40
CA LYS A 55 33.31 21.79 -72.03
C LYS A 55 33.81 20.69 -71.09
N LYS A 56 35.08 20.76 -70.68
CA LYS A 56 35.70 19.85 -69.70
C LYS A 56 34.90 19.90 -68.37
N LYS A 57 34.12 18.86 -68.07
CA LYS A 57 33.57 18.64 -66.73
C LYS A 57 34.74 18.24 -65.80
N LYS A 58 35.04 19.06 -64.79
CA LYS A 58 36.06 18.75 -63.77
C LYS A 58 35.45 17.78 -62.76
N TYR A 59 36.03 16.58 -62.66
CA TYR A 59 35.70 15.57 -61.67
C TYR A 59 36.72 15.62 -60.52
N VAL A 60 36.32 15.17 -59.33
CA VAL A 60 37.21 15.00 -58.18
C VAL A 60 37.34 13.50 -57.94
N ASP A 61 38.57 13.01 -57.93
CA ASP A 61 38.89 11.60 -57.71
C ASP A 61 39.26 11.38 -56.24
N LEU A 62 38.51 10.52 -55.55
CA LEU A 62 38.72 10.18 -54.14
C LEU A 62 39.32 8.77 -53.98
N GLY A 63 40.06 8.28 -54.98
CA GLY A 63 40.84 7.04 -54.90
C GLY A 63 40.04 5.76 -55.18
N CYS A 64 38.73 5.74 -54.89
CA CYS A 64 37.84 4.63 -55.26
C CYS A 64 36.54 5.06 -55.97
N ILE A 65 36.23 6.35 -56.08
CA ILE A 65 34.99 6.86 -56.71
C ILE A 65 35.26 8.22 -57.39
N ILE A 66 34.84 8.37 -58.65
CA ILE A 66 34.91 9.62 -59.41
C ILE A 66 33.57 10.36 -59.29
N VAL A 67 33.55 11.48 -58.57
CA VAL A 67 32.32 12.28 -58.34
C VAL A 67 32.42 13.64 -59.03
N SER A 68 31.30 14.09 -59.61
CA SER A 68 31.19 15.44 -60.19
C SER A 68 31.48 16.50 -59.13
N ARG A 69 32.37 17.47 -59.44
CA ARG A 69 32.76 18.56 -58.51
C ARG A 69 31.55 19.32 -57.95
N LYS A 70 30.46 19.46 -58.72
CA LYS A 70 29.22 20.09 -58.24
C LYS A 70 28.54 19.25 -57.16
N ILE A 71 28.45 17.93 -57.36
CA ILE A 71 27.80 17.03 -56.41
C ILE A 71 28.62 16.97 -55.12
N PHE A 72 29.96 16.86 -55.22
CA PHE A 72 30.86 16.84 -54.07
C PHE A 72 30.79 18.11 -53.21
N LEU A 73 30.70 19.29 -53.84
CA LEU A 73 30.53 20.55 -53.11
C LEU A 73 29.17 20.65 -52.44
N TRP A 74 28.11 20.14 -53.07
CA TRP A 74 26.78 20.09 -52.45
C TRP A 74 26.75 19.15 -51.25
N THR A 75 27.36 17.96 -51.32
CA THR A 75 27.44 17.03 -50.16
C THR A 75 28.27 17.59 -49.02
N LEU A 76 29.40 18.24 -49.30
CA LEU A 76 30.18 18.93 -48.27
C LEU A 76 29.37 20.07 -47.63
N GLY A 77 28.61 20.82 -48.43
CA GLY A 77 27.70 21.85 -47.95
C GLY A 77 26.63 21.31 -47.02
N THR A 78 25.94 20.23 -47.38
CA THR A 78 24.92 19.61 -46.52
C THR A 78 25.52 19.02 -45.25
N ILE A 79 26.69 18.38 -45.31
CA ILE A 79 27.38 17.87 -44.13
C ILE A 79 27.74 19.02 -43.17
N ALA A 80 28.24 20.14 -43.70
CA ALA A 80 28.56 21.31 -42.89
C ALA A 80 27.33 21.93 -42.22
N VAL A 81 26.20 22.03 -42.93
CA VAL A 81 24.93 22.54 -42.40
C VAL A 81 24.37 21.60 -41.32
N CYS A 82 24.40 20.28 -41.55
CA CYS A 82 23.99 19.30 -40.56
C CYS A 82 24.87 19.33 -39.30
N ALA A 83 26.19 19.48 -39.46
CA ALA A 83 27.12 19.61 -38.34
C ALA A 83 26.87 20.91 -37.56
N PHE A 84 26.56 22.01 -38.24
CA PHE A 84 26.22 23.28 -37.60
C PHE A 84 24.89 23.20 -36.84
N LEU A 85 23.87 22.58 -37.42
CA LEU A 85 22.58 22.33 -36.75
C LEU A 85 22.72 21.44 -35.52
N ALA A 86 23.48 20.35 -35.62
CA ALA A 86 23.76 19.49 -34.49
C ALA A 86 24.52 20.24 -33.39
N GLY A 87 25.55 21.01 -33.75
CA GLY A 87 26.30 21.86 -32.81
C GLY A 87 25.42 22.91 -32.14
N PHE A 88 24.53 23.55 -32.88
CA PHE A 88 23.60 24.55 -32.39
C PHE A 88 22.55 23.98 -31.43
N ILE A 89 21.98 22.81 -31.74
CA ILE A 89 21.07 22.08 -30.84
C ILE A 89 21.81 21.69 -29.55
N THR A 90 23.05 21.19 -29.67
CA THR A 90 23.86 20.80 -28.50
C THR A 90 24.20 22.01 -27.62
N LEU A 91 24.46 23.16 -28.25
CA LEU A 91 24.68 24.43 -27.56
C LEU A 91 23.42 24.84 -26.79
N ILE A 92 22.25 24.86 -27.43
CA ILE A 92 20.96 25.17 -26.78
C ILE A 92 20.71 24.23 -25.60
N VAL A 93 20.88 22.92 -25.77
CA VAL A 93 20.67 21.94 -24.70
C VAL A 93 21.63 22.16 -23.52
N LYS A 94 22.86 22.66 -23.77
CA LYS A 94 23.84 22.96 -22.72
C LYS A 94 23.68 24.36 -22.10
N THR A 95 23.15 25.34 -22.82
CA THR A 95 23.03 26.73 -22.37
C THR A 95 21.67 27.06 -21.77
N VAL A 96 20.63 26.25 -22.02
CA VAL A 96 19.34 26.38 -21.32
C VAL A 96 19.58 26.08 -19.83
N PRO A 97 19.33 27.05 -18.92
CA PRO A 97 19.40 26.79 -17.50
C PRO A 97 18.40 25.68 -17.18
N ARG A 98 18.90 24.51 -16.74
CA ARG A 98 18.05 23.54 -16.06
C ARG A 98 17.64 24.20 -14.76
N HIS A 99 16.53 24.91 -14.77
CA HIS A 99 15.81 25.21 -13.54
C HIS A 99 15.40 23.86 -12.97
N HIS A 100 16.27 23.28 -12.14
CA HIS A 100 15.84 22.33 -11.14
C HIS A 100 14.86 23.11 -10.28
N HIS A 101 13.56 22.95 -10.57
CA HIS A 101 12.54 23.32 -9.62
C HIS A 101 12.95 22.66 -8.31
N LYS A 102 13.34 23.48 -7.33
CA LYS A 102 13.49 22.98 -5.97
C LYS A 102 12.12 22.39 -5.63
N GLN A 103 12.08 21.09 -5.43
CA GLN A 103 10.89 20.41 -4.93
C GLN A 103 10.40 21.24 -3.73
N PRO A 104 9.10 21.57 -3.67
CA PRO A 104 8.57 22.27 -2.51
C PRO A 104 8.94 21.49 -1.25
N PRO A 105 9.14 22.17 -0.11
CA PRO A 105 9.43 21.48 1.13
C PRO A 105 8.35 20.42 1.37
N PRO A 106 8.73 19.21 1.83
CA PRO A 106 7.78 18.14 2.05
C PRO A 106 6.69 18.59 3.03
N ASP A 107 5.46 18.20 2.75
CA ASP A 107 4.33 18.49 3.62
C ASP A 107 4.48 17.80 5.00
N ASN A 108 3.69 18.25 5.97
CA ASN A 108 3.76 17.74 7.34
C ASN A 108 3.47 16.22 7.43
N TYR A 109 2.61 15.67 6.57
CA TYR A 109 2.31 14.25 6.55
C TYR A 109 3.47 13.45 5.98
N THR A 110 4.12 13.94 4.91
CA THR A 110 5.35 13.35 4.37
C THR A 110 6.47 13.34 5.41
N LEU A 111 6.67 14.44 6.15
CA LEU A 111 7.63 14.51 7.25
C LEU A 111 7.32 13.54 8.41
N ALA A 112 6.04 13.38 8.75
CA ALA A 112 5.59 12.42 9.75
C ALA A 112 5.75 10.98 9.25
N LEU A 113 5.53 10.71 7.96
CA LEU A 113 5.64 9.39 7.33
C LEU A 113 7.06 8.84 7.45
N HIS A 114 8.06 9.65 7.06
CA HIS A 114 9.49 9.33 7.22
C HIS A 114 9.81 8.87 8.64
N LYS A 115 9.28 9.61 9.64
CA LYS A 115 9.49 9.29 11.05
C LYS A 115 8.77 8.02 11.45
N ALA A 116 7.49 7.88 11.10
CA ALA A 116 6.66 6.73 11.44
C ALA A 116 7.27 5.40 10.95
N LEU A 117 7.94 5.39 9.79
CA LEU A 117 8.65 4.20 9.30
C LEU A 117 9.88 3.84 10.16
N LEU A 118 10.58 4.82 10.76
CA LEU A 118 11.71 4.57 11.66
C LEU A 118 11.31 3.84 12.96
N PHE A 119 10.03 3.93 13.37
CA PHE A 119 9.53 3.14 14.50
C PHE A 119 9.67 1.64 14.23
N PHE A 120 9.34 1.17 13.02
CA PHE A 120 9.48 -0.25 12.67
C PHE A 120 10.94 -0.71 12.73
N ASN A 121 11.90 0.13 12.31
CA ASN A 121 13.32 -0.17 12.49
C ASN A 121 13.71 -0.31 13.96
N ALA A 122 13.09 0.48 14.83
CA ALA A 122 13.27 0.40 16.28
C ALA A 122 12.59 -0.82 16.92
N GLN A 123 11.65 -1.48 16.23
CA GLN A 123 10.95 -2.69 16.69
C GLN A 123 11.55 -4.02 16.17
N LYS A 124 12.49 -4.00 15.20
CA LYS A 124 13.06 -5.24 14.63
C LYS A 124 13.70 -6.11 15.73
N SER A 125 13.37 -7.41 15.77
CA SER A 125 14.01 -8.42 16.62
C SER A 125 14.97 -9.28 15.81
N GLY A 126 15.94 -9.93 16.45
CA GLY A 126 16.90 -10.81 15.80
C GLY A 126 18.20 -10.12 15.38
N LYS A 127 18.81 -10.61 14.29
CA LYS A 127 20.07 -10.07 13.77
C LYS A 127 19.80 -8.89 12.84
N LEU A 128 20.02 -7.67 13.32
CA LEU A 128 19.73 -6.44 12.59
C LEU A 128 20.60 -6.25 11.34
N PRO A 129 20.08 -5.62 10.28
CA PRO A 129 20.88 -5.20 9.13
C PRO A 129 21.98 -4.20 9.53
N ARG A 130 23.06 -4.14 8.74
CA ARG A 130 24.16 -3.17 8.96
C ARG A 130 23.66 -1.72 8.99
N HIS A 131 22.64 -1.40 8.19
CA HIS A 131 22.05 -0.07 8.08
C HIS A 131 20.60 -0.06 8.60
N ASN A 132 20.41 -0.17 9.91
CA ASN A 132 19.07 -0.15 10.53
C ASN A 132 18.53 1.27 10.84
N ASN A 133 19.31 2.33 10.61
CA ASN A 133 18.94 3.73 10.92
C ASN A 133 18.51 4.02 12.38
N VAL A 134 18.73 3.07 13.29
CA VAL A 134 18.46 3.19 14.74
C VAL A 134 19.70 2.73 15.50
N SER A 135 20.60 3.66 15.80
CA SER A 135 21.95 3.39 16.33
C SER A 135 21.98 2.81 17.74
N TRP A 136 20.90 3.02 18.51
CA TRP A 136 20.78 2.53 19.89
C TRP A 136 20.26 1.09 19.99
N ARG A 137 19.68 0.53 18.91
CA ARG A 137 19.30 -0.89 18.84
C ARG A 137 20.51 -1.78 18.48
N GLY A 138 20.42 -3.06 18.85
CA GLY A 138 21.40 -4.10 18.51
C GLY A 138 20.73 -5.45 18.27
N ASN A 139 21.56 -6.46 17.99
CA ASN A 139 21.07 -7.83 17.80
C ASN A 139 20.50 -8.37 19.11
N SER A 140 19.30 -8.94 19.07
CA SER A 140 18.57 -9.41 20.26
C SER A 140 17.86 -10.73 20.00
N CYS A 141 17.54 -11.46 21.08
CA CYS A 141 16.70 -12.68 21.04
C CYS A 141 17.12 -13.73 20.00
N LEU A 142 18.43 -13.98 19.88
CA LEU A 142 19.02 -14.86 18.86
C LEU A 142 18.79 -16.37 19.11
N GLN A 143 18.08 -16.71 20.19
CA GLN A 143 17.72 -18.09 20.57
C GLN A 143 16.24 -18.41 20.38
N ASP A 144 15.44 -17.44 19.90
CA ASP A 144 14.01 -17.62 19.67
C ASP A 144 13.73 -18.83 18.78
N GLY A 145 12.95 -19.79 19.29
CA GLY A 145 12.55 -21.01 18.58
C GLY A 145 13.63 -22.09 18.42
N LYS A 146 14.81 -21.94 19.03
CA LYS A 146 15.90 -22.94 18.98
C LYS A 146 15.92 -23.92 20.15
N ALA A 147 15.23 -23.59 21.24
CA ALA A 147 15.09 -24.48 22.40
C ALA A 147 14.16 -25.66 22.07
N GLY A 148 14.40 -26.83 22.66
CA GLY A 148 13.55 -28.01 22.47
C GLY A 148 12.14 -27.81 23.03
N GLY A 149 11.16 -28.54 22.49
CA GLY A 149 9.75 -28.50 22.94
C GLY A 149 8.75 -27.91 21.94
N THR A 150 9.22 -27.41 20.80
CA THR A 150 8.37 -27.03 19.66
C THR A 150 8.18 -28.18 18.68
N SER A 151 7.16 -28.09 17.83
CA SER A 151 6.92 -28.94 16.67
C SER A 151 8.19 -29.07 15.84
N SER A 152 8.45 -30.28 15.31
CA SER A 152 9.71 -30.66 14.66
C SER A 152 10.14 -29.75 13.48
N PHE A 153 9.23 -28.96 12.92
CA PHE A 153 9.51 -28.00 11.85
C PHE A 153 9.90 -26.59 12.33
N ILE A 154 9.49 -26.17 13.54
CA ILE A 154 9.83 -24.85 14.11
C ILE A 154 11.20 -24.97 14.77
N LYS A 155 12.24 -24.50 14.07
CA LYS A 155 13.65 -24.62 14.52
C LYS A 155 14.37 -23.28 14.70
N ASP A 156 13.84 -22.21 14.10
CA ASP A 156 14.41 -20.86 14.16
C ASP A 156 13.29 -19.83 14.02
N LEU A 157 13.06 -19.05 15.07
CA LEU A 157 12.13 -17.93 15.07
C LEU A 157 12.83 -16.59 15.29
N VAL A 158 14.14 -16.52 15.03
CA VAL A 158 14.89 -15.24 15.05
C VAL A 158 14.41 -14.34 13.90
N GLY A 159 14.16 -13.06 14.21
CA GLY A 159 13.65 -12.07 13.25
C GLY A 159 12.34 -11.44 13.74
N GLY A 160 11.55 -10.86 12.82
CA GLY A 160 10.23 -10.31 13.12
C GLY A 160 10.30 -9.02 13.95
N TYR A 161 9.18 -8.67 14.57
CA TYR A 161 9.02 -7.41 15.31
C TYR A 161 8.59 -7.66 16.75
N TYR A 162 9.10 -6.84 17.66
CA TYR A 162 8.50 -6.67 18.98
C TYR A 162 7.23 -5.84 18.87
N ASP A 163 6.23 -6.20 19.65
CA ASP A 163 4.88 -5.68 19.50
C ASP A 163 4.75 -4.21 19.92
N ALA A 164 5.24 -3.87 21.10
CA ALA A 164 5.00 -2.57 21.73
C ALA A 164 6.24 -2.04 22.48
N GLY A 165 6.08 -1.68 23.76
CA GLY A 165 7.18 -1.34 24.66
C GLY A 165 7.96 -2.54 25.20
N ASP A 166 7.47 -3.74 24.90
CA ASP A 166 7.93 -5.04 25.35
C ASP A 166 8.85 -5.72 24.32
N ALA A 167 9.31 -6.94 24.62
CA ALA A 167 10.06 -7.76 23.68
C ALA A 167 9.32 -9.05 23.30
N ILE A 168 7.99 -9.07 23.42
CA ILE A 168 7.15 -10.19 23.00
C ILE A 168 6.85 -10.05 21.51
N LYS A 169 6.77 -11.20 20.83
CA LYS A 169 6.39 -11.27 19.42
C LYS A 169 4.98 -11.84 19.32
N PHE A 170 3.98 -10.97 19.40
CA PHE A 170 2.58 -11.33 19.17
C PHE A 170 2.28 -11.37 17.68
N ASN A 171 2.06 -12.57 17.13
CA ASN A 171 1.92 -12.70 15.67
C ASN A 171 0.58 -12.15 15.15
N PHE A 172 -0.45 -12.03 15.98
CA PHE A 172 -1.76 -11.53 15.55
C PHE A 172 -1.76 -10.03 15.19
N PRO A 173 -1.42 -9.11 16.12
CA PRO A 173 -1.27 -7.68 15.79
C PRO A 173 -0.14 -7.42 14.79
N ALA A 174 0.95 -8.20 14.82
CA ALA A 174 2.02 -8.09 13.82
C ALA A 174 1.51 -8.42 12.41
N SER A 175 0.66 -9.45 12.26
CA SER A 175 0.10 -9.81 10.95
C SER A 175 -0.79 -8.70 10.42
N PHE A 176 -1.68 -8.16 11.26
CA PHE A 176 -2.48 -6.98 10.92
C PHE A 176 -1.61 -5.79 10.47
N ALA A 177 -0.53 -5.50 11.20
CA ALA A 177 0.38 -4.42 10.85
C ALA A 177 1.01 -4.61 9.46
N ILE A 178 1.48 -5.82 9.14
CA ILE A 178 2.04 -6.13 7.81
C ILE A 178 0.98 -6.09 6.71
N THR A 179 -0.26 -6.54 6.98
CA THR A 179 -1.36 -6.42 6.03
C THR A 179 -1.67 -4.94 5.73
N MET A 180 -1.76 -4.09 6.75
CA MET A 180 -2.03 -2.65 6.60
C MET A 180 -0.91 -1.92 5.86
N LEU A 181 0.36 -2.19 6.18
CA LEU A 181 1.50 -1.62 5.44
C LEU A 181 1.46 -2.06 3.97
N SER A 182 1.24 -3.35 3.72
CA SER A 182 1.15 -3.87 2.35
C SER A 182 -0.01 -3.26 1.57
N TRP A 183 -1.18 -3.11 2.20
CA TRP A 183 -2.34 -2.46 1.60
C TRP A 183 -2.02 -1.01 1.23
N SER A 184 -1.40 -0.25 2.14
CA SER A 184 -1.02 1.14 1.85
C SER A 184 -0.05 1.25 0.66
N VAL A 185 0.88 0.31 0.50
CA VAL A 185 1.81 0.29 -0.65
C VAL A 185 1.10 -0.06 -1.94
N ILE A 186 0.15 -1.00 -1.91
CA ILE A 186 -0.63 -1.38 -3.10
C ILE A 186 -1.43 -0.19 -3.63
N GLU A 187 -2.04 0.59 -2.74
CA GLU A 187 -2.89 1.73 -3.13
C GLU A 187 -2.07 2.99 -3.46
N TYR A 188 -0.98 3.24 -2.73
CA TYR A 188 -0.24 4.51 -2.76
C TYR A 188 1.25 4.36 -3.10
N SER A 189 1.63 3.35 -3.89
CA SER A 189 3.02 3.10 -4.31
C SER A 189 3.70 4.36 -4.87
N ALA A 190 3.00 5.13 -5.71
CA ALA A 190 3.51 6.36 -6.29
C ALA A 190 3.79 7.46 -5.24
N LYS A 191 2.99 7.55 -4.18
CA LYS A 191 3.22 8.50 -3.08
C LYS A 191 4.43 8.10 -2.24
N TYR A 192 4.61 6.81 -1.98
CA TYR A 192 5.82 6.30 -1.33
C TYR A 192 7.09 6.55 -2.17
N GLU A 193 7.00 6.40 -3.50
CA GLU A 193 8.10 6.69 -4.42
C GLU A 193 8.44 8.19 -4.39
N ALA A 194 7.43 9.05 -4.47
CA ALA A 194 7.60 10.51 -4.39
C ALA A 194 8.19 10.96 -3.04
N ALA A 195 7.83 10.29 -1.94
CA ALA A 195 8.42 10.50 -0.63
C ALA A 195 9.83 9.89 -0.50
N GLY A 196 10.31 9.06 -1.44
CA GLY A 196 11.59 8.35 -1.34
C GLY A 196 11.60 7.23 -0.28
N GLU A 197 10.43 6.73 0.11
CA GLU A 197 10.25 5.74 1.17
C GLU A 197 9.78 4.36 0.65
N LEU A 198 9.52 4.19 -0.65
CA LEU A 198 9.02 2.92 -1.21
C LEU A 198 9.96 1.74 -0.90
N ALA A 199 11.27 1.91 -1.08
CA ALA A 199 12.23 0.85 -0.79
C ALA A 199 12.26 0.47 0.70
N HIS A 200 12.14 1.48 1.58
CA HIS A 200 12.20 1.29 3.02
C HIS A 200 10.93 0.60 3.56
N VAL A 201 9.73 1.03 3.14
CA VAL A 201 8.49 0.35 3.53
C VAL A 201 8.45 -1.09 2.98
N LYS A 202 8.98 -1.35 1.78
CA LYS A 202 9.14 -2.72 1.27
C LYS A 202 10.12 -3.52 2.12
N GLU A 203 11.23 -2.96 2.59
CA GLU A 203 12.12 -3.65 3.53
C GLU A 203 11.40 -4.04 4.84
N ILE A 204 10.61 -3.11 5.38
CA ILE A 204 9.81 -3.34 6.60
C ILE A 204 8.82 -4.49 6.39
N ILE A 205 8.04 -4.46 5.30
CA ILE A 205 7.10 -5.55 4.97
C ILE A 205 7.85 -6.87 4.83
N LYS A 206 8.97 -6.88 4.09
CA LYS A 206 9.78 -8.07 3.85
C LYS A 206 10.31 -8.68 5.15
N TRP A 207 10.74 -7.85 6.10
CA TRP A 207 11.22 -8.30 7.41
C TRP A 207 10.15 -9.05 8.20
N GLY A 208 8.91 -8.56 8.15
CA GLY A 208 7.75 -9.22 8.75
C GLY A 208 7.40 -10.54 8.07
N THR A 209 7.30 -10.54 6.74
CA THR A 209 6.93 -11.74 5.98
C THR A 209 8.00 -12.83 6.00
N ASP A 210 9.29 -12.46 5.99
CA ASP A 210 10.38 -13.41 6.17
C ASP A 210 10.29 -14.13 7.51
N TYR A 211 9.83 -13.43 8.56
CA TYR A 211 9.60 -14.04 9.87
C TYR A 211 8.33 -14.91 9.89
N PHE A 212 7.20 -14.45 9.34
CA PHE A 212 5.98 -15.28 9.28
C PHE A 212 6.19 -16.58 8.53
N LEU A 213 6.99 -16.58 7.47
CA LEU A 213 7.35 -17.81 6.78
C LEU A 213 8.11 -18.81 7.68
N LYS A 214 8.71 -18.38 8.81
CA LYS A 214 9.35 -19.28 9.77
C LYS A 214 8.39 -19.86 10.83
N THR A 215 7.20 -19.30 10.99
CA THR A 215 6.28 -19.69 12.08
C THR A 215 5.43 -20.92 11.76
N PHE A 216 5.52 -21.43 10.54
CA PHE A 216 4.81 -22.62 10.07
C PHE A 216 5.67 -23.35 9.02
N ASN A 217 5.32 -24.59 8.68
CA ASN A 217 5.98 -25.29 7.58
C ASN A 217 5.57 -24.70 6.22
N ASN A 218 6.28 -23.66 5.78
CA ASN A 218 5.97 -22.90 4.57
C ASN A 218 6.23 -23.65 3.25
N THR A 219 6.81 -24.85 3.30
CA THR A 219 7.03 -25.69 2.10
C THR A 219 5.97 -26.78 1.94
N ALA A 220 5.04 -26.90 2.90
CA ALA A 220 3.97 -27.88 2.86
C ALA A 220 2.66 -27.25 2.39
N ASP A 221 1.85 -28.02 1.67
CA ASP A 221 0.50 -27.62 1.24
C ASP A 221 -0.54 -27.63 2.38
N THR A 222 -0.21 -28.32 3.47
CA THR A 222 -1.07 -28.44 4.66
C THR A 222 -0.21 -28.51 5.91
N ILE A 223 -0.72 -27.92 6.99
CA ILE A 223 -0.09 -27.87 8.30
C ILE A 223 -1.12 -28.17 9.39
N ASN A 224 -0.65 -28.46 10.60
CA ASN A 224 -1.49 -28.75 11.77
C ASN A 224 -1.21 -27.82 12.97
N SER A 225 -0.18 -26.97 12.88
CA SER A 225 0.22 -26.04 13.93
C SER A 225 0.94 -24.83 13.32
N ILE A 226 0.83 -23.70 13.98
CA ILE A 226 1.60 -22.47 13.74
C ILE A 226 2.15 -21.93 15.06
N ALA A 227 3.28 -21.23 15.03
CA ALA A 227 3.72 -20.42 16.16
C ALA A 227 2.81 -19.18 16.27
N ALA A 228 2.12 -19.04 17.40
CA ALA A 228 1.26 -17.91 17.69
C ALA A 228 2.01 -16.76 18.38
N GLN A 229 3.02 -17.08 19.19
CA GLN A 229 3.72 -16.12 20.02
C GLN A 229 5.14 -16.60 20.33
N VAL A 230 6.06 -15.65 20.52
CA VAL A 230 7.39 -15.91 21.11
C VAL A 230 7.65 -14.95 22.27
N GLY A 231 7.97 -15.50 23.43
CA GLY A 231 8.04 -14.78 24.70
C GLY A 231 6.73 -14.89 25.49
N SER A 232 6.79 -14.58 26.78
CA SER A 232 5.66 -14.56 27.71
C SER A 232 5.75 -13.29 28.55
N GLY A 233 4.60 -12.71 28.90
CA GLY A 233 4.46 -11.50 29.72
C GLY A 233 3.44 -11.65 30.85
N ASP A 234 2.79 -12.79 31.02
CA ASP A 234 1.77 -12.96 32.05
C ASP A 234 2.38 -12.84 33.45
N THR A 235 1.95 -11.81 34.19
CA THR A 235 2.26 -11.62 35.61
C THR A 235 1.03 -11.80 36.50
N SER A 236 -0.09 -12.25 35.94
CA SER A 236 -1.30 -12.57 36.68
C SER A 236 -1.03 -13.70 37.70
N GLY A 237 -1.86 -13.76 38.75
CA GLY A 237 -1.67 -14.72 39.84
C GLY A 237 -0.44 -14.49 40.72
N GLY A 238 0.29 -13.38 40.53
CA GLY A 238 1.46 -13.03 41.35
C GLY A 238 2.74 -13.81 41.01
N SER A 239 2.83 -14.39 39.81
CA SER A 239 4.02 -15.11 39.36
C SER A 239 5.28 -14.24 39.46
N THR A 240 6.32 -14.79 40.08
CA THR A 240 7.64 -14.14 40.19
C THR A 240 8.67 -14.73 39.22
N THR A 241 8.24 -15.64 38.34
CA THR A 241 9.09 -16.23 37.31
C THR A 241 9.50 -15.12 36.33
N PRO A 242 10.82 -14.91 36.09
CA PRO A 242 11.28 -13.91 35.14
C PRO A 242 10.66 -14.12 33.76
N ASN A 243 9.99 -13.08 33.26
CA ASN A 243 9.40 -13.01 31.93
C ASN A 243 9.42 -11.55 31.44
N ASP A 244 8.86 -11.28 30.27
CA ASP A 244 9.01 -10.01 29.58
C ASP A 244 8.40 -8.81 30.33
N HIS A 245 7.27 -9.00 31.01
CA HIS A 245 6.60 -7.91 31.74
C HIS A 245 7.02 -7.85 33.22
N TYR A 246 7.53 -8.95 33.77
CA TYR A 246 8.21 -8.96 35.07
C TYR A 246 9.59 -8.27 35.01
N CYS A 247 10.29 -8.37 33.89
CA CYS A 247 11.60 -7.76 33.68
C CYS A 247 11.52 -6.43 32.92
N TRP A 248 12.39 -5.48 33.25
CA TRP A 248 12.57 -4.27 32.45
C TRP A 248 14.00 -4.27 31.91
N MET A 249 14.20 -4.86 30.73
CA MET A 249 15.53 -5.08 30.14
C MET A 249 15.60 -4.56 28.71
N ARG A 250 16.81 -4.19 28.27
CA ARG A 250 17.04 -3.96 26.83
C ARG A 250 16.84 -5.29 26.10
N PRO A 251 16.25 -5.31 24.90
CA PRO A 251 16.11 -6.54 24.14
C PRO A 251 17.41 -7.31 23.96
N GLU A 252 18.53 -6.60 23.83
CA GLU A 252 19.87 -7.16 23.66
C GLU A 252 20.44 -7.81 24.94
N ASP A 253 19.89 -7.47 26.12
CA ASP A 253 20.35 -7.99 27.42
C ASP A 253 19.51 -9.17 27.92
N ILE A 254 18.35 -9.46 27.30
CA ILE A 254 17.38 -10.47 27.75
C ILE A 254 18.07 -11.81 28.01
N ASP A 255 17.87 -12.35 29.22
CA ASP A 255 18.39 -13.64 29.68
C ASP A 255 17.33 -14.54 30.32
N TYR A 256 16.06 -14.14 30.35
CA TYR A 256 14.94 -14.99 30.73
C TYR A 256 14.47 -15.86 29.56
N ASP A 257 13.77 -16.96 29.89
CA ASP A 257 13.23 -17.88 28.90
C ASP A 257 12.16 -17.21 28.03
N ARG A 258 12.21 -17.49 26.73
CA ARG A 258 11.29 -16.95 25.72
C ARG A 258 10.56 -18.11 25.04
N PRO A 259 9.49 -18.65 25.66
CA PRO A 259 8.79 -19.81 25.13
C PRO A 259 8.13 -19.50 23.80
N VAL A 260 7.94 -20.53 22.99
CA VAL A 260 7.13 -20.46 21.76
C VAL A 260 5.76 -21.04 22.07
N THR A 261 4.72 -20.24 21.90
CA THR A 261 3.34 -20.73 22.01
C THR A 261 2.88 -21.18 20.63
N GLU A 262 2.56 -22.47 20.52
CA GLU A 262 1.98 -23.05 19.32
C GLU A 262 0.47 -23.08 19.38
N CYS A 263 -0.14 -23.11 18.20
CA CYS A 263 -1.57 -23.17 18.06
C CYS A 263 -2.00 -24.09 16.91
N GLN A 264 -2.84 -25.07 17.24
CA GLN A 264 -3.44 -26.02 16.30
C GLN A 264 -4.83 -25.63 15.82
N SER A 265 -5.51 -24.71 16.52
CA SER A 265 -6.85 -24.22 16.19
C SER A 265 -6.96 -22.71 16.47
N CYS A 266 -6.72 -21.91 15.44
CA CYS A 266 -6.60 -20.45 15.47
C CYS A 266 -6.91 -19.85 14.09
N SER A 267 -8.19 -19.89 13.75
CA SER A 267 -8.72 -19.38 12.50
C SER A 267 -8.41 -17.90 12.29
N ASP A 268 -8.63 -17.09 13.31
CA ASP A 268 -8.36 -15.66 13.35
C ASP A 268 -6.90 -15.35 12.99
N LEU A 269 -5.95 -15.86 13.77
CA LEU A 269 -4.52 -15.62 13.56
C LEU A 269 -4.07 -16.17 12.20
N ALA A 270 -4.43 -17.40 11.85
CA ALA A 270 -3.96 -18.00 10.61
C ALA A 270 -4.54 -17.31 9.37
N ALA A 271 -5.80 -16.83 9.43
CA ALA A 271 -6.40 -16.07 8.34
C ALA A 271 -5.81 -14.65 8.22
N GLU A 272 -5.46 -13.98 9.32
CA GLU A 272 -4.75 -12.70 9.28
C GLU A 272 -3.32 -12.85 8.75
N MET A 273 -2.59 -13.89 9.18
CA MET A 273 -1.28 -14.21 8.61
C MET A 273 -1.36 -14.50 7.11
N ALA A 274 -2.41 -15.21 6.66
CA ALA A 274 -2.65 -15.44 5.24
C ALA A 274 -2.92 -14.12 4.50
N ALA A 275 -3.73 -13.21 5.07
CA ALA A 275 -3.96 -11.88 4.52
C ALA A 275 -2.66 -11.08 4.38
N ALA A 276 -1.79 -11.10 5.41
CA ALA A 276 -0.50 -10.41 5.40
C ALA A 276 0.42 -10.93 4.28
N LEU A 277 0.55 -12.25 4.14
CA LEU A 277 1.37 -12.85 3.08
C LEU A 277 0.77 -12.63 1.69
N ALA A 278 -0.56 -12.70 1.55
CA ALA A 278 -1.25 -12.45 0.28
C ALA A 278 -1.09 -10.99 -0.16
N ALA A 279 -1.35 -10.02 0.71
CA ALA A 279 -1.15 -8.60 0.41
C ALA A 279 0.32 -8.31 0.06
N ALA A 280 1.28 -8.83 0.84
CA ALA A 280 2.69 -8.65 0.56
C ALA A 280 3.12 -9.29 -0.77
N SER A 281 2.51 -10.41 -1.19
CA SER A 281 2.83 -11.02 -2.48
C SER A 281 2.52 -10.10 -3.67
N ILE A 282 1.52 -9.23 -3.54
CA ILE A 282 1.15 -8.22 -4.54
C ILE A 282 2.21 -7.10 -4.54
N VAL A 283 2.64 -6.64 -3.35
CA VAL A 283 3.73 -5.65 -3.20
C VAL A 283 5.04 -6.13 -3.84
N PHE A 284 5.32 -7.43 -3.77
CA PHE A 284 6.53 -8.05 -4.32
C PHE A 284 6.32 -8.74 -5.66
N LYS A 285 5.27 -8.43 -6.41
CA LYS A 285 4.98 -9.06 -7.72
C LYS A 285 6.17 -9.05 -8.68
N ASP A 286 7.00 -8.00 -8.65
CA ASP A 286 8.19 -7.87 -9.50
C ASP A 286 9.30 -8.86 -9.13
N ASN A 287 9.33 -9.34 -7.87
CA ASN A 287 10.14 -10.47 -7.44
C ASN A 287 9.29 -11.75 -7.46
N LYS A 288 9.12 -12.31 -8.66
CA LYS A 288 8.24 -13.46 -8.91
C LYS A 288 8.48 -14.64 -7.95
N ALA A 289 9.74 -15.00 -7.69
CA ALA A 289 10.06 -16.11 -6.80
C ALA A 289 9.62 -15.85 -5.35
N TYR A 290 9.84 -14.64 -4.84
CA TYR A 290 9.40 -14.28 -3.50
C TYR A 290 7.88 -14.14 -3.42
N SER A 291 7.25 -13.48 -4.39
CA SER A 291 5.79 -13.36 -4.49
C SER A 291 5.10 -14.74 -4.49
N GLN A 292 5.57 -15.69 -5.30
CA GLN A 292 5.03 -17.05 -5.35
C GLN A 292 5.21 -17.79 -4.01
N LYS A 293 6.35 -17.61 -3.34
CA LYS A 293 6.58 -18.18 -2.01
C LYS A 293 5.58 -17.63 -0.99
N LEU A 294 5.29 -16.34 -1.04
CA LEU A 294 4.30 -15.69 -0.18
C LEU A 294 2.88 -16.19 -0.47
N VAL A 295 2.47 -16.28 -1.74
CA VAL A 295 1.17 -16.83 -2.15
C VAL A 295 0.99 -18.27 -1.68
N HIS A 296 2.01 -19.11 -1.82
CA HIS A 296 1.97 -20.50 -1.35
C HIS A 296 1.79 -20.55 0.16
N GLY A 297 2.59 -19.79 0.93
CA GLY A 297 2.44 -19.69 2.38
C GLY A 297 1.06 -19.19 2.80
N ALA A 298 0.53 -18.17 2.13
CA ALA A 298 -0.81 -17.64 2.37
C ALA A 298 -1.90 -18.69 2.12
N THR A 299 -1.77 -19.46 1.04
CA THR A 299 -2.69 -20.55 0.68
C THR A 299 -2.70 -21.64 1.75
N THR A 300 -1.53 -22.06 2.22
CA THR A 300 -1.39 -23.07 3.28
C THR A 300 -2.02 -22.59 4.59
N LEU A 301 -1.75 -21.35 5.01
CA LEU A 301 -2.32 -20.76 6.22
C LEU A 301 -3.84 -20.59 6.15
N TYR A 302 -4.35 -20.10 5.03
CA TYR A 302 -5.80 -19.93 4.85
C TYR A 302 -6.52 -21.29 4.82
N LYS A 303 -5.93 -22.31 4.22
CA LYS A 303 -6.47 -23.68 4.27
C LYS A 303 -6.50 -24.21 5.71
N PHE A 304 -5.42 -24.00 6.47
CA PHE A 304 -5.34 -24.37 7.88
C PHE A 304 -6.39 -23.65 8.74
N SER A 305 -6.54 -22.33 8.56
CA SER A 305 -7.49 -21.50 9.32
C SER A 305 -8.94 -21.96 9.16
N ARG A 306 -9.27 -22.54 8.00
CA ARG A 306 -10.61 -23.02 7.66
C ARG A 306 -10.90 -24.43 8.13
N TRP A 307 -9.87 -25.29 8.20
CA TRP A 307 -9.99 -26.70 8.59
C TRP A 307 -10.03 -26.86 10.10
N GLN A 308 -9.08 -26.27 10.85
CA GLN A 308 -9.03 -26.33 12.31
C GLN A 308 -9.61 -25.05 12.92
N ARG A 309 -10.93 -25.02 13.10
CA ARG A 309 -11.62 -23.79 13.53
C ARG A 309 -11.55 -23.55 15.02
N GLY A 310 -11.14 -22.33 15.39
CA GLY A 310 -11.06 -21.87 16.77
C GLY A 310 -10.48 -20.47 16.87
N ARG A 311 -10.68 -19.81 18.02
CA ARG A 311 -9.99 -18.55 18.31
C ARG A 311 -8.61 -18.83 18.89
N TYR A 312 -7.58 -18.10 18.46
CA TYR A 312 -6.23 -18.33 18.94
C TYR A 312 -6.05 -18.05 20.43
N SER A 313 -6.85 -17.14 21.00
CA SER A 313 -6.84 -16.77 22.41
C SER A 313 -7.81 -17.58 23.29
N ALA A 314 -8.51 -18.59 22.73
CA ALA A 314 -9.50 -19.37 23.48
C ALA A 314 -8.86 -20.18 24.63
N GLY A 315 -9.65 -20.47 25.67
CA GLY A 315 -9.29 -21.39 26.74
C GLY A 315 -8.31 -20.83 27.78
N GLY A 316 -8.28 -19.51 27.99
CA GLY A 316 -7.43 -18.88 29.01
C GLY A 316 -5.94 -18.85 28.64
N ARG A 317 -5.61 -18.95 27.35
CA ARG A 317 -4.24 -18.76 26.85
C ARG A 317 -3.75 -17.36 27.22
N GLU A 318 -2.46 -17.23 27.50
CA GLU A 318 -1.81 -15.95 27.85
C GLU A 318 -2.16 -14.82 26.86
N ALA A 319 -2.20 -15.13 25.56
CA ALA A 319 -2.55 -14.14 24.53
C ALA A 319 -3.91 -13.44 24.80
N SER A 320 -4.86 -14.06 25.51
CA SER A 320 -6.13 -13.44 25.89
C SER A 320 -6.01 -12.29 26.90
N ILE A 321 -4.90 -12.20 27.62
CA ILE A 321 -4.63 -11.10 28.57
C ILE A 321 -4.20 -9.84 27.81
N PHE A 322 -3.55 -10.02 26.66
CA PHE A 322 -2.93 -8.94 25.88
C PHE A 322 -3.74 -8.61 24.61
N TYR A 323 -3.98 -9.63 23.78
CA TYR A 323 -4.60 -9.56 22.47
C TYR A 323 -5.74 -10.58 22.38
N ASN A 324 -6.81 -10.37 23.15
CA ASN A 324 -7.96 -11.27 23.10
C ASN A 324 -8.69 -11.16 21.75
N SER A 325 -8.82 -12.29 21.06
CA SER A 325 -9.67 -12.40 19.87
C SER A 325 -11.15 -12.46 20.25
N THR A 326 -11.97 -11.64 19.60
CA THR A 326 -13.44 -11.67 19.77
C THR A 326 -14.13 -12.63 18.81
N SER A 327 -13.60 -12.77 17.59
CA SER A 327 -14.20 -13.48 16.46
C SER A 327 -13.09 -14.01 15.54
N TYR A 328 -13.44 -14.93 14.64
CA TYR A 328 -12.60 -15.31 13.48
C TYR A 328 -13.33 -15.14 12.14
N TRP A 329 -14.60 -14.70 12.17
CA TRP A 329 -15.48 -14.71 11.01
C TRP A 329 -15.16 -13.57 10.05
N ASP A 330 -14.80 -12.42 10.60
CA ASP A 330 -14.35 -11.25 9.88
C ASP A 330 -12.99 -11.50 9.20
N GLU A 331 -12.09 -12.26 9.81
CA GLU A 331 -10.82 -12.68 9.18
C GLU A 331 -11.03 -13.63 8.01
N PHE A 332 -12.12 -14.40 7.98
CA PHE A 332 -12.46 -15.18 6.79
C PHE A 332 -12.95 -14.30 5.64
N VAL A 333 -13.66 -13.20 5.92
CA VAL A 333 -14.05 -12.24 4.87
C VAL A 333 -12.80 -11.49 4.38
N TRP A 334 -11.99 -10.99 5.32
CA TRP A 334 -10.76 -10.25 5.07
C TRP A 334 -9.70 -11.08 4.34
N GLY A 335 -9.31 -12.22 4.91
CA GLY A 335 -8.34 -13.14 4.31
C GLY A 335 -8.85 -13.72 2.99
N GLY A 336 -10.15 -14.01 2.88
CA GLY A 336 -10.75 -14.43 1.61
C GLY A 336 -10.63 -13.38 0.52
N ALA A 337 -10.86 -12.11 0.83
CA ALA A 337 -10.67 -11.01 -0.13
C ALA A 337 -9.20 -10.89 -0.57
N TRP A 338 -8.25 -10.88 0.38
CA TRP A 338 -6.82 -10.81 0.05
C TRP A 338 -6.33 -12.02 -0.75
N MET A 339 -6.77 -13.23 -0.40
CA MET A 339 -6.45 -14.45 -1.15
C MET A 339 -6.98 -14.38 -2.58
N TYR A 340 -8.18 -13.83 -2.79
CA TYR A 340 -8.70 -13.61 -4.13
C TYR A 340 -7.82 -12.64 -4.94
N PHE A 341 -7.44 -11.49 -4.37
CA PHE A 341 -6.59 -10.52 -5.07
C PHE A 341 -5.19 -11.06 -5.38
N ALA A 342 -4.62 -11.88 -4.49
CA ALA A 342 -3.29 -12.46 -4.69
C ALA A 342 -3.27 -13.64 -5.67
N THR A 343 -4.37 -14.37 -5.83
CA THR A 343 -4.39 -15.64 -6.61
C THR A 343 -5.28 -15.61 -7.85
N GLY A 344 -6.25 -14.70 -7.92
CA GLY A 344 -7.32 -14.72 -8.92
C GLY A 344 -8.33 -15.87 -8.76
N ASN A 345 -8.19 -16.72 -7.74
CA ASN A 345 -9.05 -17.88 -7.56
C ASN A 345 -10.43 -17.47 -7.01
N SER A 346 -11.47 -17.63 -7.83
CA SER A 346 -12.85 -17.22 -7.52
C SER A 346 -13.47 -17.95 -6.33
N SER A 347 -12.94 -19.10 -5.91
CA SER A 347 -13.42 -19.79 -4.72
C SER A 347 -13.25 -18.96 -3.44
N TYR A 348 -12.19 -18.14 -3.35
CA TYR A 348 -11.98 -17.22 -2.24
C TYR A 348 -12.98 -16.08 -2.24
N LEU A 349 -13.23 -15.48 -3.41
CA LEU A 349 -14.23 -14.43 -3.56
C LEU A 349 -15.62 -14.96 -3.16
N LYS A 350 -16.04 -16.10 -3.73
CA LYS A 350 -17.32 -16.76 -3.42
C LYS A 350 -17.51 -16.96 -1.91
N LEU A 351 -16.45 -17.37 -1.22
CA LEU A 351 -16.48 -17.54 0.22
C LEU A 351 -16.60 -16.20 0.96
N ALA A 352 -15.78 -15.20 0.62
CA ALA A 352 -15.81 -13.87 1.24
C ALA A 352 -17.15 -13.16 1.02
N THR A 353 -17.83 -13.45 -0.09
CA THR A 353 -19.16 -12.93 -0.44
C THR A 353 -20.32 -13.79 0.06
N THR A 354 -20.08 -14.81 0.88
CA THR A 354 -21.17 -15.67 1.38
C THR A 354 -21.99 -14.89 2.43
N PRO A 355 -23.31 -14.70 2.26
CA PRO A 355 -24.13 -13.91 3.19
C PRO A 355 -24.10 -14.41 4.64
N GLY A 356 -24.03 -15.73 4.84
CA GLY A 356 -23.88 -16.32 6.17
C GLY A 356 -22.55 -15.95 6.86
N LEU A 357 -21.48 -15.80 6.09
CA LEU A 357 -20.18 -15.37 6.61
C LEU A 357 -20.23 -13.91 7.06
N ALA A 358 -20.80 -13.04 6.21
CA ALA A 358 -21.03 -11.64 6.53
C ALA A 358 -21.89 -11.47 7.79
N LYS A 359 -22.96 -12.27 7.92
CA LYS A 359 -23.83 -12.28 9.10
C LYS A 359 -23.08 -12.64 10.38
N HIS A 360 -22.25 -13.70 10.35
CA HIS A 360 -21.47 -14.11 11.52
C HIS A 360 -20.34 -13.13 11.86
N ALA A 361 -19.78 -12.46 10.86
CA ALA A 361 -18.80 -11.39 11.04
C ALA A 361 -19.41 -10.09 11.62
N GLY A 362 -20.74 -10.01 11.78
CA GLY A 362 -21.40 -8.86 12.38
C GLY A 362 -21.89 -7.80 11.39
N ALA A 363 -21.88 -8.07 10.07
CA ALA A 363 -22.22 -7.10 9.03
C ALA A 363 -23.61 -6.45 9.16
N PHE A 364 -24.56 -7.11 9.83
CA PHE A 364 -25.97 -6.70 9.87
C PHE A 364 -26.49 -6.34 11.28
N TRP A 365 -25.61 -6.25 12.28
CA TRP A 365 -26.02 -6.16 13.69
C TRP A 365 -25.75 -4.80 14.36
N GLY A 366 -25.04 -3.87 13.70
CA GLY A 366 -24.93 -2.47 14.13
C GLY A 366 -24.43 -2.25 15.57
N GLY A 367 -23.58 -3.15 16.08
CA GLY A 367 -23.05 -3.09 17.45
C GLY A 367 -22.17 -1.86 17.72
N PRO A 368 -21.77 -1.63 18.98
CA PRO A 368 -21.01 -0.44 19.38
C PRO A 368 -19.69 -0.28 18.62
N ASP A 369 -18.96 -1.39 18.40
CA ASP A 369 -17.70 -1.41 17.66
C ASP A 369 -17.91 -1.63 16.13
N TYR A 370 -19.15 -1.53 15.62
CA TYR A 370 -19.42 -1.62 14.18
C TYR A 370 -18.84 -0.42 13.45
N GLY A 371 -18.10 -0.67 12.36
CA GLY A 371 -17.38 0.39 11.67
C GLY A 371 -16.00 0.69 12.26
N VAL A 372 -15.50 -0.10 13.20
CA VAL A 372 -14.17 0.10 13.81
C VAL A 372 -13.19 -0.96 13.32
N LEU A 373 -12.25 -0.57 12.46
CA LEU A 373 -11.15 -1.44 12.02
C LEU A 373 -10.06 -1.51 13.10
N SER A 374 -9.64 -2.72 13.44
CA SER A 374 -8.55 -2.96 14.39
C SER A 374 -7.80 -4.26 14.10
N TRP A 375 -6.76 -4.54 14.88
CA TRP A 375 -6.07 -5.83 14.85
C TRP A 375 -6.99 -7.00 15.20
N ASP A 376 -8.13 -6.76 15.85
CA ASP A 376 -9.12 -7.77 16.22
C ASP A 376 -10.28 -7.84 15.20
N ASN A 377 -10.87 -6.71 14.83
CA ASN A 377 -12.02 -6.66 13.91
C ASN A 377 -11.64 -6.12 12.52
N LYS A 378 -11.77 -6.96 11.48
CA LYS A 378 -11.36 -6.66 10.09
C LYS A 378 -12.54 -6.32 9.19
N LEU A 379 -13.78 -6.41 9.68
CA LEU A 379 -14.97 -6.35 8.84
C LEU A 379 -15.03 -5.07 8.01
N THR A 380 -14.79 -3.91 8.63
CA THR A 380 -14.86 -2.62 7.93
C THR A 380 -13.77 -2.50 6.86
N GLY A 381 -12.56 -3.01 7.13
CA GLY A 381 -11.50 -3.07 6.11
C GLY A 381 -11.90 -3.98 4.94
N ALA A 382 -12.48 -5.15 5.23
CA ALA A 382 -12.94 -6.08 4.21
C ALA A 382 -14.08 -5.50 3.35
N GLN A 383 -15.01 -4.75 3.96
CA GLN A 383 -16.08 -4.05 3.25
C GLN A 383 -15.52 -2.99 2.29
N VAL A 384 -14.50 -2.22 2.69
CA VAL A 384 -13.81 -1.26 1.82
C VAL A 384 -13.12 -1.94 0.65
N LEU A 385 -12.39 -3.03 0.89
CA LEU A 385 -11.74 -3.84 -0.16
C LEU A 385 -12.75 -4.42 -1.17
N LEU A 386 -13.87 -4.94 -0.68
CA LEU A 386 -14.90 -5.52 -1.55
C LEU A 386 -15.73 -4.44 -2.26
N SER A 387 -15.87 -3.26 -1.67
CA SER A 387 -16.44 -2.08 -2.34
C SER A 387 -15.57 -1.65 -3.52
N ARG A 388 -14.24 -1.69 -3.35
CA ARG A 388 -13.28 -1.44 -4.43
C ARG A 388 -13.50 -2.41 -5.60
N LEU A 389 -13.59 -3.71 -5.31
CA LEU A 389 -13.84 -4.73 -6.32
C LEU A 389 -15.12 -4.43 -7.12
N ARG A 390 -16.19 -4.02 -6.43
CA ARG A 390 -17.44 -3.62 -7.07
C ARG A 390 -17.27 -2.41 -7.97
N LEU A 391 -16.62 -1.36 -7.49
CA LEU A 391 -16.44 -0.10 -8.21
C LEU A 391 -15.62 -0.26 -9.49
N PHE A 392 -14.52 -1.02 -9.45
CA PHE A 392 -13.59 -1.09 -10.59
C PHE A 392 -13.79 -2.30 -11.51
N LEU A 393 -14.23 -3.45 -10.98
CA LEU A 393 -14.40 -4.65 -11.80
C LEU A 393 -15.84 -5.10 -11.99
N SER A 394 -16.76 -4.70 -11.11
CA SER A 394 -18.21 -5.00 -11.22
C SER A 394 -18.51 -6.47 -11.61
N PRO A 395 -18.15 -7.45 -10.76
CA PRO A 395 -18.20 -8.88 -11.10
C PRO A 395 -19.60 -9.44 -11.38
N GLY A 396 -20.68 -8.70 -11.08
CA GLY A 396 -22.05 -9.14 -11.35
C GLY A 396 -22.51 -10.34 -10.49
N TYR A 397 -23.44 -11.13 -11.03
CA TYR A 397 -23.97 -12.32 -10.35
C TYR A 397 -22.90 -13.42 -10.19
N PRO A 398 -22.81 -14.12 -9.04
CA PRO A 398 -23.68 -14.05 -7.86
C PRO A 398 -23.22 -13.07 -6.76
N TYR A 399 -22.25 -12.21 -7.04
CA TYR A 399 -21.58 -11.39 -6.03
C TYR A 399 -22.26 -10.04 -5.79
N GLU A 400 -22.98 -9.52 -6.79
CA GLU A 400 -23.48 -8.14 -6.78
C GLU A 400 -24.32 -7.79 -5.54
N GLU A 401 -25.17 -8.70 -5.06
CA GLU A 401 -26.07 -8.41 -3.93
C GLU A 401 -25.29 -8.07 -2.65
N ILE A 402 -24.32 -8.91 -2.27
CA ILE A 402 -23.52 -8.68 -1.07
C ILE A 402 -22.51 -7.55 -1.27
N LEU A 403 -21.94 -7.42 -2.48
CA LEU A 403 -20.99 -6.36 -2.78
C LEU A 403 -21.67 -4.98 -2.73
N ARG A 404 -22.89 -4.87 -3.25
CA ARG A 404 -23.72 -3.66 -3.12
C ARG A 404 -24.03 -3.38 -1.65
N THR A 405 -24.33 -4.42 -0.87
CA THR A 405 -24.60 -4.28 0.57
C THR A 405 -23.38 -3.76 1.31
N PHE A 406 -22.20 -4.34 1.08
CA PHE A 406 -20.94 -3.86 1.65
C PHE A 406 -20.58 -2.45 1.20
N HIS A 407 -20.83 -2.11 -0.07
CA HIS A 407 -20.64 -0.76 -0.58
C HIS A 407 -21.53 0.25 0.14
N ASN A 408 -22.83 -0.04 0.28
CA ASN A 408 -23.77 0.83 1.00
C ASN A 408 -23.40 0.95 2.48
N GLN A 409 -22.99 -0.14 3.12
CA GLN A 409 -22.56 -0.13 4.52
C GLN A 409 -21.29 0.67 4.72
N THR A 410 -20.31 0.53 3.82
CA THR A 410 -19.10 1.37 3.80
C THR A 410 -19.52 2.84 3.71
N GLY A 411 -20.46 3.13 2.79
CA GLY A 411 -21.15 4.40 2.62
C GLY A 411 -21.97 4.90 3.82
N ILE A 412 -22.25 4.09 4.83
CA ILE A 412 -22.86 4.55 6.10
C ILE A 412 -21.77 4.76 7.14
N ILE A 413 -20.78 3.87 7.16
CA ILE A 413 -19.70 3.85 8.15
C ILE A 413 -18.86 5.12 8.08
N MET A 414 -18.33 5.54 6.92
CA MET A 414 -17.50 6.77 6.97
C MET A 414 -18.32 8.07 7.03
N CYS A 415 -19.64 8.06 6.75
CA CYS A 415 -20.51 9.15 7.20
C CYS A 415 -20.54 9.22 8.73
N SER A 416 -20.63 8.07 9.41
CA SER A 416 -20.66 8.01 10.87
C SER A 416 -19.42 8.61 11.55
N TYR A 417 -18.29 8.66 10.81
CA TYR A 417 -17.07 9.32 11.26
C TYR A 417 -17.13 10.84 11.20
N LEU A 418 -18.14 11.44 10.57
CA LEU A 418 -18.29 12.90 10.56
C LEU A 418 -18.90 13.41 11.87
N PRO A 419 -18.52 14.62 12.34
CA PRO A 419 -19.03 15.20 13.59
C PRO A 419 -20.55 15.32 13.68
N MET A 420 -21.25 15.44 12.55
CA MET A 420 -22.69 15.66 12.50
C MET A 420 -23.54 14.41 12.79
N PHE A 421 -23.02 13.19 12.63
CA PHE A 421 -23.85 11.96 12.70
C PHE A 421 -23.97 11.35 14.11
N THR A 422 -23.26 11.87 15.12
CA THR A 422 -23.34 11.44 16.54
C THR A 422 -23.18 9.93 16.83
N SER A 423 -22.87 9.09 15.84
CA SER A 423 -22.70 7.64 16.00
C SER A 423 -21.53 7.28 16.91
N PHE A 424 -20.47 8.10 16.86
CA PHE A 424 -19.35 8.04 17.78
C PHE A 424 -19.23 9.33 18.58
N ASN A 425 -18.97 9.18 19.88
CA ASN A 425 -18.64 10.30 20.75
C ASN A 425 -17.33 10.96 20.31
N ARG A 426 -17.16 12.23 20.67
CA ARG A 426 -15.91 12.98 20.48
C ARG A 426 -15.46 13.60 21.79
N THR A 427 -14.16 13.75 21.94
CA THR A 427 -13.59 14.56 23.01
C THR A 427 -13.90 16.05 22.76
N ARG A 428 -13.63 16.92 23.75
CA ARG A 428 -13.83 18.37 23.57
C ARG A 428 -12.88 18.95 22.52
N GLY A 429 -11.70 18.33 22.37
CA GLY A 429 -10.71 18.65 21.34
C GLY A 429 -11.05 18.12 19.95
N GLY A 430 -12.14 17.38 19.78
CA GLY A 430 -12.64 16.90 18.49
C GLY A 430 -12.25 15.47 18.12
N LEU A 431 -11.43 14.78 18.93
CA LEU A 431 -10.97 13.41 18.67
C LEU A 431 -12.15 12.42 18.73
N ILE A 432 -12.36 11.64 17.67
CA ILE A 432 -13.36 10.57 17.65
C ILE A 432 -13.04 9.43 18.62
N GLN A 433 -14.05 8.97 19.37
CA GLN A 433 -13.92 7.92 20.39
C GLN A 433 -14.40 6.57 19.88
N LEU A 434 -13.68 6.00 18.90
CA LEU A 434 -14.00 4.70 18.29
C LEU A 434 -13.88 3.50 19.25
N ASN A 435 -13.16 3.67 20.36
CA ASN A 435 -13.03 2.65 21.40
C ASN A 435 -13.92 2.93 22.63
N HIS A 436 -14.91 3.83 22.49
CA HIS A 436 -15.86 4.20 23.55
C HIS A 436 -15.21 4.78 24.82
N GLY A 437 -14.13 5.54 24.64
CA GLY A 437 -13.41 6.22 25.74
C GLY A 437 -12.52 5.29 26.59
N ARG A 438 -12.29 4.05 26.11
CA ARG A 438 -11.28 3.14 26.66
C ARG A 438 -9.86 3.70 26.38
N PRO A 439 -8.81 3.18 27.05
CA PRO A 439 -7.42 3.56 26.75
C PRO A 439 -7.00 3.28 25.30
N GLN A 440 -5.89 3.91 24.89
CA GLN A 440 -5.25 3.73 23.57
C GLN A 440 -6.13 4.04 22.35
N PRO A 441 -6.81 5.21 22.30
CA PRO A 441 -7.76 5.52 21.22
C PRO A 441 -7.10 5.73 19.85
N LEU A 442 -5.84 6.17 19.80
CA LEU A 442 -5.25 6.66 18.55
C LEU A 442 -5.09 5.59 17.47
N GLN A 443 -4.89 4.33 17.86
CA GLN A 443 -4.79 3.21 16.89
C GLN A 443 -6.06 3.05 16.04
N TYR A 444 -7.23 3.30 16.62
CA TYR A 444 -8.50 3.18 15.91
C TYR A 444 -8.74 4.40 15.01
N VAL A 445 -8.34 5.58 15.50
CA VAL A 445 -8.47 6.86 14.80
C VAL A 445 -7.66 6.86 13.50
N VAL A 446 -6.40 6.40 13.54
CA VAL A 446 -5.57 6.32 12.34
C VAL A 446 -6.12 5.31 11.32
N ASN A 447 -6.67 4.17 11.79
CA ASN A 447 -7.31 3.20 10.90
C ASN A 447 -8.55 3.79 10.22
N ALA A 448 -9.41 4.48 10.97
CA ALA A 448 -10.59 5.16 10.43
C ALA A 448 -10.21 6.26 9.43
N ALA A 449 -9.18 7.06 9.74
CA ALA A 449 -8.68 8.10 8.84
C ALA A 449 -8.15 7.50 7.52
N PHE A 450 -7.39 6.40 7.59
CA PHE A 450 -6.93 5.69 6.41
C PHE A 450 -8.09 5.17 5.56
N LEU A 451 -9.07 4.49 6.17
CA LEU A 451 -10.20 3.94 5.42
C LEU A 451 -11.08 5.03 4.79
N ALA A 452 -11.30 6.14 5.49
CA ALA A 452 -12.07 7.27 4.97
C ALA A 452 -11.38 7.94 3.78
N ALA A 453 -10.06 8.20 3.89
CA ALA A 453 -9.27 8.73 2.78
C ALA A 453 -9.27 7.77 1.59
N LEU A 454 -9.01 6.48 1.82
CA LEU A 454 -8.95 5.48 0.77
C LEU A 454 -10.28 5.29 0.05
N TYR A 455 -11.39 5.23 0.77
CA TYR A 455 -12.71 5.10 0.15
C TYR A 455 -13.09 6.36 -0.64
N SER A 456 -12.69 7.54 -0.18
CA SER A 456 -12.84 8.78 -0.95
C SER A 456 -12.12 8.69 -2.29
N ASP A 457 -10.86 8.26 -2.25
CA ASP A 457 -10.04 8.12 -3.45
C ASP A 457 -10.61 7.06 -4.39
N TYR A 458 -11.28 6.01 -3.87
CA TYR A 458 -12.00 5.04 -4.70
C TYR A 458 -13.17 5.67 -5.45
N LEU A 459 -13.96 6.52 -4.78
CA LEU A 459 -15.11 7.18 -5.40
C LEU A 459 -14.66 8.18 -6.48
N ASP A 460 -13.64 9.00 -6.16
CA ASP A 460 -13.04 9.94 -7.10
C ASP A 460 -12.48 9.22 -8.32
N ALA A 461 -11.69 8.16 -8.09
CA ALA A 461 -11.08 7.39 -9.16
C ALA A 461 -12.10 6.55 -9.96
N ALA A 462 -13.30 6.30 -9.44
CA ALA A 462 -14.39 5.63 -10.15
C ALA A 462 -15.37 6.62 -10.82
N ASP A 463 -15.05 7.92 -10.85
CA ASP A 463 -15.93 9.00 -11.36
C ASP A 463 -17.34 8.93 -10.75
N THR A 464 -17.44 8.43 -9.51
CA THR A 464 -18.69 8.31 -8.80
C THR A 464 -18.96 9.65 -8.11
N PRO A 465 -20.09 10.33 -8.39
CA PRO A 465 -20.41 11.57 -7.71
C PRO A 465 -20.37 11.29 -6.21
N GLY A 466 -19.54 12.08 -5.52
CA GLY A 466 -18.97 11.74 -4.22
C GLY A 466 -19.98 11.31 -3.16
N TRP A 467 -19.45 10.96 -2.01
CA TRP A 467 -20.25 10.42 -0.93
C TRP A 467 -21.37 11.37 -0.47
N TYR A 468 -22.62 10.92 -0.55
CA TYR A 468 -23.77 11.53 0.11
C TYR A 468 -23.67 11.47 1.66
N CYS A 469 -22.80 12.28 2.26
CA CYS A 469 -22.83 12.64 3.68
C CYS A 469 -23.07 14.15 3.89
N GLY A 470 -23.44 14.88 2.83
CA GLY A 470 -23.42 16.35 2.76
C GLY A 470 -22.16 16.87 2.05
N PRO A 471 -21.91 18.20 2.07
CA PRO A 471 -20.79 18.82 1.33
C PRO A 471 -19.42 18.66 1.99
N ASN A 472 -19.34 18.02 3.16
CA ASN A 472 -18.15 18.04 4.02
C ASN A 472 -17.44 16.69 4.04
N PHE A 473 -16.12 16.73 3.83
CA PHE A 473 -15.24 15.57 4.00
C PHE A 473 -14.87 15.34 5.47
N PHE A 474 -14.49 14.12 5.82
CA PHE A 474 -13.91 13.82 7.14
C PHE A 474 -12.60 14.60 7.30
N SER A 475 -12.62 15.69 8.08
CA SER A 475 -11.40 16.44 8.37
C SER A 475 -10.54 15.61 9.31
N THR A 476 -9.35 15.27 8.84
CA THR A 476 -8.48 14.22 9.36
C THR A 476 -8.10 14.41 10.83
N ASP A 477 -8.53 13.49 11.69
CA ASP A 477 -8.05 13.39 13.08
C ASP A 477 -6.52 13.16 13.18
N ILE A 478 -5.84 12.94 12.04
CA ILE A 478 -4.38 12.92 11.97
C ILE A 478 -3.79 14.27 12.37
N ASP A 479 -4.43 15.40 12.05
CA ASP A 479 -3.97 16.71 12.50
C ASP A 479 -4.00 16.83 14.03
N TYR A 480 -5.03 16.25 14.67
CA TYR A 480 -5.10 16.15 16.13
C TYR A 480 -3.90 15.36 16.66
N ILE A 481 -3.55 14.23 16.03
CA ILE A 481 -2.39 13.39 16.40
C ILE A 481 -1.07 14.16 16.21
N LEU A 482 -0.95 14.98 15.17
CA LEU A 482 0.25 15.73 14.83
C LEU A 482 0.40 17.05 15.61
N GLY A 483 -0.61 17.46 16.40
CA GLY A 483 -0.50 18.54 17.37
C GLY A 483 -1.63 19.57 17.38
N LYS A 484 -2.62 19.49 16.48
CA LYS A 484 -3.83 20.32 16.53
C LYS A 484 -4.83 19.79 17.56
N ASN A 485 -4.40 19.73 18.81
CA ASN A 485 -5.19 19.28 19.95
C ASN A 485 -5.11 20.29 21.11
N PRO A 486 -5.97 20.19 22.13
CA PRO A 486 -5.98 21.12 23.27
C PRO A 486 -4.63 21.27 23.98
N ARG A 487 -3.75 20.26 23.89
CA ARG A 487 -2.40 20.29 24.49
C ARG A 487 -1.33 20.90 23.60
N LYS A 488 -1.63 21.20 22.33
CA LYS A 488 -0.67 21.68 21.33
C LYS A 488 0.59 20.80 21.30
N MET A 489 0.39 19.48 21.34
CA MET A 489 1.46 18.48 21.45
C MET A 489 1.27 17.38 20.41
N SER A 490 2.31 17.03 19.66
CA SER A 490 2.30 15.85 18.80
C SER A 490 2.27 14.59 19.65
N TYR A 491 1.42 13.63 19.29
CA TYR A 491 1.44 12.26 19.83
C TYR A 491 2.38 11.33 19.04
N VAL A 492 3.04 11.83 17.99
CA VAL A 492 4.11 11.14 17.28
C VAL A 492 5.47 11.63 17.79
N VAL A 493 6.24 10.72 18.38
CA VAL A 493 7.52 11.02 19.03
C VAL A 493 8.54 11.52 18.00
N GLY A 494 9.16 12.68 18.28
CA GLY A 494 10.13 13.31 17.39
C GLY A 494 9.52 14.06 16.19
N PHE A 495 8.20 14.22 16.14
CA PHE A 495 7.50 15.11 15.21
C PHE A 495 7.03 16.39 15.92
N GLY A 496 7.16 17.53 15.26
CA GLY A 496 6.88 18.84 15.85
C GLY A 496 7.87 19.25 16.96
N ASN A 497 7.58 20.38 17.61
CA ASN A 497 8.45 20.94 18.67
C ASN A 497 8.10 20.45 20.09
N HIS A 498 6.92 19.84 20.25
CA HIS A 498 6.41 19.37 21.54
C HIS A 498 5.81 17.98 21.36
N TYR A 499 6.44 16.97 21.97
CA TYR A 499 6.08 15.56 21.86
C TYR A 499 6.48 14.79 23.16
N PRO A 500 5.90 13.60 23.41
CA PRO A 500 6.21 12.76 24.57
C PRO A 500 7.69 12.38 24.68
N LYS A 501 8.25 12.46 25.88
CA LYS A 501 9.66 12.09 26.16
C LYS A 501 9.78 10.90 27.11
N HIS A 502 8.70 10.46 27.75
CA HIS A 502 8.66 9.37 28.72
C HIS A 502 7.87 8.18 28.17
N VAL A 503 8.25 7.71 26.99
CA VAL A 503 7.56 6.64 26.26
C VAL A 503 7.74 5.30 26.99
N HIS A 504 6.66 4.54 27.23
CA HIS A 504 6.68 3.19 27.81
C HIS A 504 7.33 2.20 26.84
N HIS A 505 8.67 2.21 26.78
CA HIS A 505 9.43 1.39 25.84
C HIS A 505 10.80 1.01 26.42
N ARG A 506 11.03 -0.29 26.62
CA ARG A 506 12.23 -0.82 27.28
C ARG A 506 13.52 -0.43 26.56
N GLY A 507 13.59 -0.67 25.25
CA GLY A 507 14.77 -0.36 24.45
C GLY A 507 15.12 1.14 24.40
N ALA A 508 14.11 2.02 24.56
CA ALA A 508 14.31 3.46 24.48
C ALA A 508 14.63 4.09 25.85
N SER A 509 14.10 3.50 26.92
CA SER A 509 14.25 3.99 28.30
C SER A 509 15.61 3.66 28.93
N ILE A 510 16.30 2.62 28.45
CA ILE A 510 17.58 2.17 29.04
C ILE A 510 18.76 2.67 28.19
N PRO A 511 19.76 3.37 28.78
CA PRO A 511 20.88 3.93 28.02
C PRO A 511 21.78 2.82 27.45
N LYS A 512 22.44 3.11 26.32
CA LYS A 512 23.43 2.23 25.70
C LYS A 512 24.83 2.57 26.22
N ASN A 513 25.19 2.03 27.39
CA ASN A 513 26.39 2.42 28.14
C ASN A 513 27.34 1.25 28.46
N LYS A 514 27.34 0.18 27.65
CA LYS A 514 28.13 -1.05 27.86
C LYS A 514 27.87 -1.80 29.18
N VAL A 515 26.92 -1.35 30.00
CA VAL A 515 26.48 -2.04 31.22
C VAL A 515 25.32 -2.97 30.85
N LYS A 516 25.44 -4.27 31.09
CA LYS A 516 24.32 -5.22 30.98
C LYS A 516 23.40 -5.04 32.20
N TYR A 517 22.12 -4.77 31.99
CA TYR A 517 21.13 -4.69 33.06
C TYR A 517 20.43 -6.04 33.22
N ASN A 518 20.36 -6.56 34.45
CA ASN A 518 19.57 -7.77 34.75
C ASN A 518 18.07 -7.44 34.83
N CYS A 519 17.23 -8.47 34.95
CA CYS A 519 15.76 -8.40 34.97
C CYS A 519 15.18 -7.22 35.78
N LYS A 520 15.62 -7.04 37.04
CA LYS A 520 15.13 -5.96 37.92
C LYS A 520 15.95 -4.68 37.82
N GLY A 521 17.19 -4.76 37.34
CA GLY A 521 18.13 -3.64 37.29
C GLY A 521 17.70 -2.51 36.35
N GLY A 522 16.84 -2.78 35.38
CA GLY A 522 16.28 -1.74 34.52
C GLY A 522 15.04 -1.04 35.04
N TRP A 523 14.43 -1.50 36.14
CA TRP A 523 13.26 -0.84 36.75
C TRP A 523 13.58 0.61 37.16
N LYS A 524 14.83 0.89 37.56
CA LYS A 524 15.29 2.26 37.82
C LYS A 524 15.16 3.19 36.60
N TRP A 525 15.29 2.66 35.38
CA TRP A 525 15.10 3.41 34.13
C TRP A 525 13.64 3.51 33.75
N ARG A 526 12.80 2.58 34.20
CA ARG A 526 11.35 2.70 34.05
C ARG A 526 10.80 3.80 34.96
N ASP A 527 11.24 3.80 36.22
CA ASP A 527 10.65 4.60 37.30
C ASP A 527 11.29 6.00 37.44
N THR A 528 12.35 6.29 36.68
CA THR A 528 12.97 7.62 36.69
C THR A 528 12.07 8.69 36.07
N SER A 529 12.06 9.89 36.65
CA SER A 529 11.41 11.08 36.10
C SER A 529 12.20 11.75 34.96
N LYS A 530 13.39 11.24 34.62
CA LYS A 530 14.16 11.73 33.48
C LYS A 530 13.54 11.23 32.17
N PRO A 531 13.67 11.98 31.06
CA PRO A 531 13.22 11.54 29.74
C PRO A 531 13.96 10.27 29.31
N ASN A 532 13.39 9.54 28.35
CA ASN A 532 14.06 8.40 27.73
C ASN A 532 15.42 8.84 27.15
N PRO A 533 16.52 8.12 27.43
CA PRO A 533 17.84 8.45 26.88
C PRO A 533 17.88 8.36 25.35
N HIS A 534 17.02 7.53 24.75
CA HIS A 534 16.86 7.43 23.30
C HIS A 534 15.48 7.92 22.87
N THR A 535 15.45 8.76 21.84
CA THR A 535 14.19 9.15 21.21
C THR A 535 13.76 8.05 20.24
N ILE A 536 12.62 7.41 20.51
CA ILE A 536 12.01 6.42 19.62
C ILE A 536 11.21 7.15 18.52
N VAL A 537 11.95 7.69 17.55
CA VAL A 537 11.38 8.52 16.48
C VAL A 537 10.28 7.78 15.72
N GLY A 538 9.14 8.44 15.54
CA GLY A 538 7.99 7.91 14.81
C GLY A 538 7.01 7.09 15.62
N ALA A 539 7.33 6.74 16.87
CA ALA A 539 6.40 6.02 17.73
C ALA A 539 5.15 6.88 17.98
N MET A 540 3.98 6.34 17.66
CA MET A 540 2.71 6.93 18.05
C MET A 540 2.35 6.39 19.42
N VAL A 541 2.31 7.26 20.42
CA VAL A 541 1.87 6.83 21.75
C VAL A 541 0.38 6.47 21.75
N ALA A 542 -0.07 5.71 22.75
CA ALA A 542 -1.47 5.34 22.93
C ALA A 542 -2.45 6.52 22.85
N GLY A 543 -2.05 7.69 23.39
CA GLY A 543 -2.77 8.95 23.24
C GLY A 543 -3.60 9.34 24.46
N PRO A 544 -4.50 10.33 24.32
CA PRO A 544 -5.21 10.92 25.46
C PRO A 544 -6.35 10.06 26.00
N ASP A 545 -6.89 10.45 27.16
CA ASP A 545 -8.14 9.93 27.69
C ASP A 545 -9.37 10.54 26.96
N LYS A 546 -10.57 10.12 27.38
CA LYS A 546 -11.85 10.58 26.83
C LYS A 546 -12.15 12.08 27.02
N HIS A 547 -11.28 12.83 27.70
CA HIS A 547 -11.40 14.25 27.99
C HIS A 547 -10.20 15.07 27.49
N ASP A 548 -9.45 14.55 26.52
CA ASP A 548 -8.22 15.17 25.99
C ASP A 548 -7.07 15.26 27.00
N GLY A 549 -7.19 14.58 28.14
CA GLY A 549 -6.16 14.45 29.17
C GLY A 549 -5.02 13.55 28.70
N PHE A 550 -3.77 13.93 28.97
CA PHE A 550 -2.61 13.12 28.62
C PHE A 550 -1.51 13.28 29.67
N HIS A 551 -0.89 12.17 30.06
CA HIS A 551 0.20 12.15 31.02
C HIS A 551 1.42 11.48 30.40
N ASP A 552 2.47 12.27 30.14
CA ASP A 552 3.76 11.77 29.65
C ASP A 552 4.53 11.08 30.79
N VAL A 553 4.05 9.91 31.19
CA VAL A 553 4.58 9.12 32.31
C VAL A 553 4.86 7.71 31.83
N ARG A 554 6.13 7.32 31.88
CA ARG A 554 6.61 6.03 31.36
C ARG A 554 5.94 4.82 31.99
N THR A 555 5.61 4.86 33.27
CA THR A 555 4.93 3.74 33.94
C THR A 555 3.48 3.58 33.51
N ASN A 556 2.90 4.58 32.85
CA ASN A 556 1.53 4.58 32.39
C ASN A 556 1.43 4.24 30.90
N TYR A 557 1.36 2.94 30.62
CA TYR A 557 1.25 2.39 29.27
C TYR A 557 -0.03 2.84 28.55
N ASN A 558 -1.12 3.12 29.28
CA ASN A 558 -2.38 3.59 28.69
C ASN A 558 -2.26 4.93 27.93
N TYR A 559 -1.27 5.76 28.28
CA TYR A 559 -0.98 7.02 27.57
C TYR A 559 0.23 6.90 26.64
N THR A 560 1.28 6.23 27.09
CA THR A 560 2.63 6.38 26.51
C THR A 560 3.13 5.17 25.74
N GLU A 561 2.40 4.06 25.68
CA GLU A 561 2.83 2.86 24.95
C GLU A 561 2.51 2.96 23.46
N PRO A 562 3.51 2.79 22.56
CA PRO A 562 3.28 2.62 21.13
C PRO A 562 3.11 1.13 20.77
N THR A 563 2.37 0.84 19.70
CA THR A 563 2.16 -0.54 19.22
C THR A 563 2.39 -0.66 17.71
N LEU A 564 2.80 -1.84 17.23
CA LEU A 564 2.92 -2.13 15.80
C LEU A 564 1.60 -1.88 15.04
N ALA A 565 0.49 -2.36 15.59
CA ALA A 565 -0.82 -2.23 14.96
C ALA A 565 -1.23 -0.75 14.79
N GLY A 566 -1.04 0.07 15.83
CA GLY A 566 -1.34 1.51 15.77
C GLY A 566 -0.43 2.25 14.80
N ASN A 567 0.88 1.99 14.84
CA ASN A 567 1.83 2.64 13.95
C ASN A 567 1.66 2.25 12.47
N ALA A 568 1.18 1.04 12.16
CA ALA A 568 0.88 0.63 10.79
C ALA A 568 -0.32 1.41 10.22
N GLY A 569 -1.37 1.60 11.02
CA GLY A 569 -2.49 2.48 10.68
C GLY A 569 -2.05 3.93 10.50
N LEU A 570 -1.13 4.43 11.34
CA LEU A 570 -0.56 5.76 11.19
C LEU A 570 0.17 5.91 9.86
N VAL A 571 1.05 4.98 9.49
CA VAL A 571 1.76 4.99 8.20
C VAL A 571 0.77 4.99 7.04
N ALA A 572 -0.24 4.12 7.09
CA ALA A 572 -1.27 4.02 6.05
C ALA A 572 -2.06 5.32 5.89
N ALA A 573 -2.47 5.96 7.00
CA ALA A 573 -3.17 7.23 6.97
C ALA A 573 -2.28 8.38 6.48
N LEU A 574 -1.02 8.43 6.93
CA LEU A 574 -0.08 9.48 6.52
C LEU A 574 0.19 9.43 5.03
N VAL A 575 0.44 8.25 4.45
CA VAL A 575 0.69 8.15 3.00
C VAL A 575 -0.55 8.51 2.19
N ALA A 576 -1.74 8.09 2.63
CA ALA A 576 -3.01 8.43 1.98
C ALA A 576 -3.22 9.95 1.90
N LEU A 577 -2.87 10.66 2.98
CA LEU A 577 -3.04 12.12 3.11
C LEU A 577 -1.86 12.94 2.60
N SER A 578 -0.71 12.32 2.39
CA SER A 578 0.51 12.98 1.90
C SER A 578 0.49 13.29 0.41
N GLY A 579 1.37 14.20 0.00
CA GLY A 579 1.65 14.50 -1.40
C GLY A 579 0.59 15.37 -2.07
N ASP A 580 0.78 15.57 -3.37
CA ASP A 580 -0.16 16.32 -4.21
C ASP A 580 -1.44 15.50 -4.44
N LYS A 581 -2.60 16.15 -4.34
CA LYS A 581 -3.91 15.57 -4.63
C LYS A 581 -4.04 15.09 -6.09
N SER A 582 -3.16 15.54 -6.97
CA SER A 582 -3.09 15.05 -8.36
C SER A 582 -2.58 13.60 -8.49
N THR A 583 -1.90 13.07 -7.47
CA THR A 583 -1.41 11.68 -7.48
C THR A 583 -2.50 10.75 -6.96
N GLY A 584 -3.32 10.24 -7.89
CA GLY A 584 -4.40 9.30 -7.60
C GLY A 584 -3.93 7.90 -7.18
N ILE A 585 -4.88 7.06 -6.77
CA ILE A 585 -4.65 5.66 -6.38
C ILE A 585 -4.26 4.77 -7.58
N ASP A 586 -3.52 3.70 -7.31
CA ASP A 586 -3.27 2.64 -8.29
C ASP A 586 -4.53 1.77 -8.50
N LYS A 587 -5.18 1.89 -9.66
CA LYS A 587 -6.37 1.09 -10.01
C LYS A 587 -6.06 -0.38 -10.35
N ASN A 588 -4.84 -0.67 -10.79
CA ASN A 588 -4.52 -1.90 -11.52
C ASN A 588 -3.75 -2.92 -10.68
N THR A 589 -2.83 -2.49 -9.83
CA THR A 589 -1.90 -3.42 -9.15
C THR A 589 -2.62 -4.45 -8.28
N LEU A 590 -3.70 -4.07 -7.58
CA LEU A 590 -4.47 -5.02 -6.77
C LEU A 590 -5.08 -6.16 -7.60
N PHE A 591 -5.41 -5.92 -8.86
CA PHE A 591 -6.08 -6.88 -9.73
C PHE A 591 -5.11 -7.64 -10.64
N SER A 592 -3.79 -7.51 -10.46
CA SER A 592 -2.80 -8.07 -11.40
C SER A 592 -2.86 -9.60 -11.54
N ALA A 593 -3.37 -10.31 -10.53
CA ALA A 593 -3.57 -11.76 -10.57
C ALA A 593 -5.02 -12.16 -10.87
N VAL A 594 -5.95 -11.20 -10.94
CA VAL A 594 -7.36 -11.47 -11.20
C VAL A 594 -7.58 -11.64 -12.70
N PRO A 595 -8.13 -12.79 -13.16
CA PRO A 595 -8.39 -12.99 -14.57
C PRO A 595 -9.48 -12.02 -15.08
N PRO A 596 -9.45 -11.63 -16.36
CA PRO A 596 -10.51 -10.82 -16.96
C PRO A 596 -11.88 -11.48 -16.73
N MET A 597 -12.81 -10.76 -16.13
CA MET A 597 -14.14 -11.29 -15.79
C MET A 597 -15.11 -11.32 -16.97
N PHE A 598 -14.77 -10.63 -18.06
CA PHE A 598 -15.52 -10.63 -19.31
C PHE A 598 -14.61 -11.08 -20.45
N PRO A 599 -15.15 -11.76 -21.48
CA PRO A 599 -14.39 -12.05 -22.69
C PRO A 599 -13.89 -10.75 -23.30
N THR A 600 -12.64 -10.74 -23.78
CA THR A 600 -12.13 -9.62 -24.57
C THR A 600 -13.09 -9.37 -25.73
N PRO A 601 -13.50 -8.11 -26.00
CA PRO A 601 -14.29 -7.82 -27.18
C PRO A 601 -13.60 -8.41 -28.42
N PRO A 602 -14.35 -8.99 -29.38
CA PRO A 602 -13.74 -9.45 -30.62
C PRO A 602 -12.99 -8.29 -31.29
N PRO A 603 -11.87 -8.56 -31.98
CA PRO A 603 -11.17 -7.52 -32.73
C PRO A 603 -12.16 -6.82 -33.67
N PRO A 604 -11.98 -5.51 -33.92
CA PRO A 604 -12.85 -4.79 -34.86
C PRO A 604 -12.87 -5.54 -36.20
N PRO A 605 -14.03 -5.62 -36.87
CA PRO A 605 -14.11 -6.26 -38.18
C PRO A 605 -13.09 -5.61 -39.12
N ALA A 606 -12.49 -6.43 -39.98
CA ALA A 606 -11.54 -5.93 -40.97
C ALA A 606 -12.16 -4.74 -41.73
N PRO A 607 -11.40 -3.66 -42.02
CA PRO A 607 -11.91 -2.53 -42.76
C PRO A 607 -12.58 -3.03 -44.04
N TRP A 608 -13.86 -2.71 -44.20
CA TRP A 608 -14.63 -3.10 -45.38
C TRP A 608 -13.92 -2.55 -46.62
N LYS A 609 -13.45 -3.46 -47.48
CA LYS A 609 -12.94 -3.11 -48.81
C LYS A 609 -14.10 -3.32 -49.80
N PRO A 610 -14.63 -2.24 -50.41
CA PRO A 610 -15.67 -2.34 -51.43
C PRO A 610 -15.27 -3.21 -52.61
#